data_AF-A0A814I6B6-F1
#
_entry.id   AF-A0A814I6B6-F1
#
_cell.length_a   1.000
_cell.length_b   1.000
_cell.length_c   1.000
_cell.angle_alpha   90.00
_cell.angle_beta   90.00
_cell.angle_gamma   90.00
#
_symmetry.space_group_name_H-M   'P 1'
#
loop_
_entity.id
_entity.type
_entity.pdbx_description
1 polymer ?
#
loop_
_entity_poly.entity_id
_entity_poly.type
_entity_poly.pdbx_seq_one_letter_code
_entity_poly.pdbx_strand_id
1 'polypeptide(L)'
;MNELLEIIRIHRNFKCCVGCCWCANADCCAHEVYVESPPGVLVGTVRQDYWRGHLTLRDATGQDILKALGPCCICNGPLCCCCENKFTLFTRDGQEEKGAIYKQYAGFVNEAFTNVEKYTIEFPIELTVQMKAVALATLFLVNFMYFAGRKNEQTGADTACDILSCLC
;
A
#
# COMPACT_ATOMS: atom_id res chain seq x y z
N MET A 1 -10.50 32.72 -13.84
CA MET A 1 -10.74 31.26 -13.78
C MET A 1 -9.62 30.69 -12.92
N ASN A 2 -9.95 30.06 -11.79
CA ASN A 2 -8.95 29.28 -11.06
C ASN A 2 -8.74 28.00 -11.85
N GLU A 3 -7.70 27.94 -12.67
CA GLU A 3 -7.30 26.69 -13.31
C GLU A 3 -6.64 25.83 -12.24
N LEU A 4 -7.36 24.81 -11.78
CA LEU A 4 -6.79 23.77 -10.95
C LEU A 4 -5.85 22.96 -11.84
N LEU A 5 -4.54 23.16 -11.68
CA LEU A 5 -3.52 22.39 -12.39
C LEU A 5 -3.37 21.01 -11.74
N GLU A 6 -3.59 19.95 -12.51
CA GLU A 6 -3.30 18.59 -12.07
C GLU A 6 -1.77 18.38 -12.08
N ILE A 7 -1.19 18.17 -10.89
CA ILE A 7 0.27 18.03 -10.73
C ILE A 7 0.69 16.56 -10.82
N ILE A 8 -0.05 15.67 -10.16
CA ILE A 8 0.25 14.24 -10.08
C ILE A 8 -1.01 13.46 -10.42
N ARG A 9 -0.89 12.51 -11.35
CA ARG A 9 -1.93 11.56 -11.69
C ARG A 9 -1.53 10.17 -11.21
N ILE A 10 -2.29 9.63 -10.27
CA ILE A 10 -2.12 8.26 -9.78
C ILE A 10 -3.31 7.46 -10.29
N HIS A 11 -3.04 6.43 -11.08
CA HIS A 11 -4.09 5.60 -11.65
C HIS A 11 -3.73 4.12 -11.62
N ARG A 12 -4.77 3.30 -11.60
CA ARG A 12 -4.67 1.85 -11.60
C ARG A 12 -5.61 1.29 -12.65
N ASN A 13 -5.10 0.39 -13.48
CA ASN A 13 -5.94 -0.32 -14.43
C ASN A 13 -6.73 -1.41 -13.71
N PHE A 14 -8.04 -1.47 -13.99
CA PHE A 14 -8.86 -2.59 -13.53
C PHE A 14 -8.42 -3.86 -14.24
N LYS A 15 -8.03 -4.86 -13.45
CA LYS A 15 -7.72 -6.21 -13.94
C LYS A 15 -8.78 -7.16 -13.33
N CYS A 16 -9.33 -8.06 -14.13
CA CYS A 16 -10.49 -8.90 -13.75
C CYS A 16 -10.17 -9.98 -12.70
N CYS A 17 -8.89 -10.38 -12.58
CA CYS A 17 -8.47 -11.50 -11.75
C CYS A 17 -7.69 -11.06 -10.50
N VAL A 18 -7.84 -9.81 -10.07
CA VAL A 18 -7.01 -9.22 -9.01
C VAL A 18 -7.35 -9.78 -7.63
N GLY A 19 -6.33 -10.10 -6.84
CA GLY A 19 -6.47 -10.59 -5.46
C GLY A 19 -6.48 -12.11 -5.33
N CYS A 20 -6.36 -12.83 -6.44
CA CYS A 20 -6.19 -14.27 -6.47
C CYS A 20 -4.78 -14.66 -6.01
N CYS A 21 -4.65 -15.33 -4.85
CA CYS A 21 -3.36 -15.62 -4.22
C CYS A 21 -2.36 -16.37 -5.12
N TRP A 22 -2.86 -17.26 -5.97
CA TRP A 22 -2.06 -18.21 -6.75
C TRP A 22 -1.52 -17.62 -8.05
N CYS A 23 -1.98 -16.42 -8.41
CA CYS A 23 -1.51 -15.68 -9.58
C CYS A 23 -1.17 -14.22 -9.25
N ALA A 24 -0.94 -13.88 -7.98
CA ALA A 24 -0.63 -12.52 -7.54
C ALA A 24 0.57 -11.87 -8.27
N ASN A 25 1.54 -12.68 -8.73
CA ASN A 25 2.68 -12.21 -9.53
C ASN A 25 2.41 -12.20 -11.06
N ALA A 26 1.36 -12.87 -11.53
CA ALA A 26 1.04 -12.93 -12.96
C ALA A 26 0.50 -11.58 -13.44
N ASP A 27 0.89 -11.16 -14.65
CA ASP A 27 0.49 -9.86 -15.23
C ASP A 27 -1.03 -9.64 -15.27
N CYS A 28 -1.80 -10.72 -15.37
CA CYS A 28 -3.25 -10.70 -15.39
C CYS A 28 -3.92 -10.41 -14.04
N CYS A 29 -3.20 -10.58 -12.92
CA CYS A 29 -3.79 -10.52 -11.56
C CYS A 29 -3.01 -9.61 -10.59
N ALA A 30 -1.78 -9.23 -10.91
CA ALA A 30 -0.97 -8.35 -10.07
C ALA A 30 -1.58 -6.95 -9.95
N HIS A 31 -1.67 -6.45 -8.71
CA HIS A 31 -1.96 -5.05 -8.45
C HIS A 31 -0.84 -4.17 -9.01
N GLU A 32 -1.20 -3.17 -9.80
CA GLU A 32 -0.24 -2.28 -10.46
C GLU A 32 -0.79 -0.86 -10.50
N VAL A 33 0.02 0.10 -10.07
CA VAL A 33 -0.33 1.52 -9.98
C VAL A 33 0.72 2.32 -10.73
N TYR A 34 0.25 3.26 -11.53
CA TYR A 34 1.09 4.16 -12.32
C TYR A 34 1.02 5.56 -11.73
N VAL A 35 2.19 6.19 -11.62
CA VAL A 35 2.35 7.55 -11.12
C VAL A 35 2.90 8.40 -12.24
N GLU A 36 2.16 9.45 -12.61
CA GLU A 36 2.56 10.40 -13.64
C GLU A 36 2.66 11.81 -13.06
N SER A 37 3.69 12.56 -13.45
CA SER A 37 3.88 13.95 -13.08
C SER A 37 4.85 14.63 -14.06
N PRO A 38 4.41 15.65 -14.83
CA PRO A 38 3.01 16.04 -15.05
C PRO A 38 2.16 14.89 -15.65
N PRO A 39 0.82 15.00 -15.68
CA PRO A 39 -0.03 13.99 -16.29
C PRO A 39 0.44 13.62 -17.71
N GLY A 40 0.60 12.33 -17.99
CA GLY A 40 1.18 11.81 -19.24
C GLY A 40 2.70 11.56 -19.23
N VAL A 41 3.43 11.97 -18.20
CA VAL A 41 4.85 11.62 -18.00
C VAL A 41 4.99 10.63 -16.86
N LEU A 42 5.31 9.38 -17.19
CA LEU A 42 5.51 8.33 -16.19
C LEU A 42 6.70 8.65 -15.28
N VAL A 43 6.45 8.68 -13.97
CA VAL A 43 7.45 8.85 -12.92
C VAL A 43 7.92 7.51 -12.38
N GLY A 44 6.98 6.57 -12.24
CA GLY A 44 7.25 5.24 -11.73
C GLY A 44 6.00 4.44 -11.50
N THR A 45 6.18 3.21 -11.04
CA THR A 45 5.10 2.25 -10.85
C THR A 45 5.24 1.53 -9.51
N VAL A 46 4.11 1.11 -8.96
CA VAL A 46 4.06 0.22 -7.80
C VAL A 46 3.39 -1.06 -8.24
N ARG A 47 4.07 -2.19 -8.08
CA ARG A 47 3.57 -3.50 -8.48
C ARG A 47 3.59 -4.47 -7.31
N GLN A 48 2.56 -5.29 -7.19
CA GLN A 48 2.54 -6.41 -6.27
C GLN A 48 3.32 -7.60 -6.84
N ASP A 49 4.14 -8.21 -5.98
CA ASP A 49 4.93 -9.40 -6.33
C ASP A 49 4.20 -10.70 -5.92
N TYR A 50 4.96 -11.69 -5.48
CA TYR A 50 4.52 -13.06 -5.21
C TYR A 50 3.58 -13.22 -4.02
N TRP A 51 3.86 -12.53 -2.91
CA TRP A 51 3.15 -12.72 -1.65
C TRP A 51 2.27 -11.52 -1.31
N ARG A 52 1.20 -11.75 -0.54
CA ARG A 52 0.39 -10.65 -0.01
C ARG A 52 1.26 -9.73 0.84
N GLY A 53 1.20 -8.44 0.56
CA GLY A 53 1.96 -7.42 1.30
C GLY A 53 3.37 -7.18 0.78
N HIS A 54 3.82 -7.88 -0.27
CA HIS A 54 5.05 -7.56 -1.00
C HIS A 54 4.73 -6.66 -2.20
N LEU A 55 5.21 -5.42 -2.13
CA LEU A 55 5.09 -4.45 -3.22
C LEU A 55 6.48 -3.99 -3.64
N THR A 56 6.72 -3.92 -4.94
CA THR A 56 7.94 -3.37 -5.52
C THR A 56 7.64 -2.00 -6.13
N LEU A 57 8.45 -1.01 -5.75
CA LEU A 57 8.42 0.34 -6.28
C LEU A 57 9.48 0.44 -7.37
N ARG A 58 9.04 0.79 -8.58
CA ARG A 58 9.87 0.92 -9.77
C ARG A 58 9.92 2.37 -10.23
N ASP A 59 11.05 2.75 -10.81
CA ASP A 59 11.19 4.03 -11.48
C ASP A 59 10.48 4.06 -12.84
N ALA A 60 10.61 5.17 -13.57
CA ALA A 60 10.05 5.36 -14.91
C ALA A 60 10.62 4.38 -15.96
N THR A 61 11.80 3.81 -15.72
CA THR A 61 12.43 2.82 -16.61
C THR A 61 11.95 1.39 -16.33
N GLY A 62 11.19 1.20 -15.25
CA GLY A 62 10.77 -0.12 -14.78
C GLY A 62 11.82 -0.82 -13.90
N GLN A 63 12.87 -0.11 -13.47
CA GLN A 63 13.88 -0.64 -12.56
C GLN A 63 13.36 -0.62 -11.12
N ASP A 64 13.52 -1.75 -10.42
CA ASP A 64 13.19 -1.88 -9.00
C ASP A 64 14.12 -1.01 -8.14
N ILE A 65 13.56 -0.06 -7.39
CA ILE A 65 14.31 0.85 -6.52
C ILE A 65 14.13 0.48 -5.05
N LEU A 66 12.88 0.22 -4.62
CA LEU A 66 12.53 -0.13 -3.25
C LEU A 66 11.53 -1.28 -3.22
N LYS A 67 11.52 -2.01 -2.11
CA LYS A 67 10.51 -3.03 -1.81
C LYS A 67 9.78 -2.67 -0.53
N ALA A 68 8.47 -2.59 -0.56
CA ALA A 68 7.64 -2.47 0.62
C ALA A 68 7.19 -3.86 1.07
N LEU A 69 7.61 -4.26 2.26
CA LEU A 69 7.27 -5.54 2.87
C LEU A 69 6.33 -5.29 4.05
N GLY A 70 5.08 -5.72 3.90
CA GLY A 70 4.06 -5.68 4.94
C GLY A 70 4.03 -6.96 5.78
N PRO A 71 3.31 -6.94 6.91
CA PRO A 71 3.05 -8.15 7.68
C PRO A 71 2.26 -9.15 6.84
N CYS A 72 2.51 -10.44 7.06
CA CYS A 72 1.76 -11.52 6.39
C CYS A 72 0.26 -11.50 6.72
N CYS A 73 -0.10 -10.98 7.90
CA CYS A 73 -1.47 -10.86 8.37
C CYS A 73 -1.76 -9.40 8.76
N ILE A 74 -2.72 -8.75 8.11
CA ILE A 74 -3.22 -7.43 8.51
C ILE A 74 -4.41 -7.63 9.44
N CYS A 75 -4.17 -7.51 10.73
CA CYS A 75 -5.19 -7.66 11.76
C CYS A 75 -5.78 -6.28 12.12
N ASN A 76 -7.11 -6.18 12.16
CA ASN A 76 -7.83 -5.04 12.71
C ASN A 76 -8.65 -5.52 13.90
N GLY A 77 -8.13 -5.37 15.11
CA GLY A 77 -8.91 -5.70 16.29
C GLY A 77 -8.13 -5.70 17.60
N PRO A 78 -8.84 -5.53 18.74
CA PRO A 78 -8.25 -5.46 20.08
C PRO A 78 -7.68 -6.79 20.59
N LEU A 79 -7.98 -7.91 19.93
CA LEU A 79 -7.59 -9.26 20.34
C LEU A 79 -6.25 -9.72 19.74
N CYS A 80 -5.69 -8.97 18.78
CA CYS A 80 -4.45 -9.34 18.09
C CYS A 80 -3.40 -8.24 18.33
N CYS A 81 -2.91 -8.16 19.57
CA CYS A 81 -1.95 -7.15 20.06
C CYS A 81 -0.53 -7.20 19.44
N CYS A 82 -0.31 -7.89 18.32
CA CYS A 82 1.05 -8.26 17.89
C CYS A 82 1.52 -7.66 16.57
N CYS A 83 0.68 -6.95 15.80
CA CYS A 83 1.09 -6.46 14.49
C CYS A 83 0.60 -5.02 14.26
N GLU A 84 1.51 -4.06 14.36
CA GLU A 84 1.31 -2.76 13.72
C GLU A 84 1.19 -3.00 12.20
N ASN A 85 0.24 -2.34 11.55
CA ASN A 85 0.09 -2.41 10.08
C ASN A 85 1.20 -1.57 9.42
N LYS A 86 2.44 -2.05 9.56
CA LYS A 86 3.69 -1.41 9.12
C LYS A 86 4.24 -2.13 7.90
N PHE A 87 4.35 -1.39 6.80
CA PHE A 87 5.02 -1.80 5.58
C PHE A 87 6.42 -1.19 5.58
N THR A 88 7.43 -2.00 5.82
CA THR A 88 8.81 -1.55 5.85
C THR A 88 9.35 -1.43 4.43
N LEU A 89 9.99 -0.30 4.12
CA LEU A 89 10.66 -0.03 2.85
C LEU A 89 12.11 -0.51 2.93
N PHE A 90 12.45 -1.46 2.08
CA PHE A 90 13.78 -2.00 1.90
C PHE A 90 14.39 -1.54 0.58
N THR A 91 15.73 -1.57 0.51
CA THR A 91 16.45 -1.49 -0.76
C THR A 91 16.05 -2.62 -1.71
N ARG A 92 16.37 -2.47 -3.01
CA ARG A 92 16.14 -3.50 -4.03
C ARG A 92 16.61 -4.89 -3.61
N ASP A 93 17.75 -4.97 -2.93
CA ASP A 93 18.37 -6.22 -2.47
C ASP A 93 17.71 -6.80 -1.21
N GLY A 94 16.79 -6.06 -0.58
CA GLY A 94 16.08 -6.48 0.63
C GLY A 94 16.92 -6.46 1.90
N GLN A 95 18.15 -5.93 1.85
CA GLN A 95 19.12 -6.02 2.95
C GLN A 95 19.04 -4.83 3.92
N GLU A 96 18.64 -3.65 3.44
CA GLU A 96 18.70 -2.42 4.22
C GLU A 96 17.31 -1.78 4.32
N GLU A 97 16.85 -1.52 5.55
CA GLU A 97 15.64 -0.75 5.84
C GLU A 97 15.92 0.73 5.61
N LYS A 98 15.09 1.37 4.78
CA LYS A 98 15.21 2.78 4.38
C LYS A 98 14.05 3.64 4.89
N GLY A 99 13.00 3.04 5.43
CA GLY A 99 11.83 3.73 5.95
C GLY A 99 10.63 2.80 6.11
N ALA A 100 9.45 3.36 6.31
CA ALA A 100 8.23 2.59 6.50
C ALA A 100 6.97 3.39 6.14
N ILE A 101 5.91 2.66 5.81
CA ILE A 101 4.55 3.18 5.62
C ILE A 101 3.66 2.48 6.64
N TYR A 102 2.97 3.21 7.51
CA TYR A 102 2.13 2.59 8.51
C TYR A 102 0.88 3.42 8.84
N LYS A 103 -0.19 2.70 9.22
CA LYS A 103 -1.42 3.29 9.73
C LYS A 103 -1.29 3.42 11.25
N GLN A 104 -1.42 4.64 11.78
CA GLN A 104 -1.42 4.86 13.22
C GLN A 104 -2.79 4.44 13.79
N TYR A 105 -2.80 3.43 14.68
CA TYR A 105 -3.98 3.09 15.47
C TYR A 105 -4.10 4.06 16.65
N ALA A 106 -5.22 4.77 16.76
CA ALA A 106 -5.42 5.77 17.81
C ALA A 106 -5.86 5.19 19.18
N GLY A 107 -5.85 3.86 19.33
CA GLY A 107 -6.29 3.17 20.54
C GLY A 107 -7.83 3.17 20.73
N PHE A 108 -8.28 2.29 21.63
CA PHE A 108 -9.66 1.80 21.79
C PHE A 108 -10.76 2.86 22.04
N VAL A 109 -10.43 4.13 22.31
CA VAL A 109 -11.40 5.12 22.84
C VAL A 109 -11.75 6.25 21.85
N ASN A 110 -11.04 6.39 20.71
CA ASN A 110 -11.25 7.52 19.78
C ASN A 110 -11.69 7.16 18.36
N GLU A 111 -11.66 5.88 17.96
CA GLU A 111 -12.13 5.49 16.61
C GLU A 111 -13.67 5.46 16.50
N ALA A 112 -14.40 5.31 17.62
CA ALA A 112 -15.86 5.36 17.62
C ALA A 112 -16.42 6.79 17.36
N PHE A 113 -15.60 7.84 17.53
CA PHE A 113 -16.09 9.23 17.51
C PHE A 113 -15.50 10.11 16.41
N THR A 114 -14.43 9.69 15.73
CA THR A 114 -13.86 10.48 14.62
C THR A 114 -13.40 9.58 13.49
N ASN A 115 -14.08 9.66 12.35
CA ASN A 115 -13.85 8.86 11.14
C ASN A 115 -12.57 9.25 10.37
N VAL A 116 -11.47 9.51 11.09
CA VAL A 116 -10.21 10.06 10.55
C VAL A 116 -9.11 9.01 10.65
N GLU A 117 -8.71 8.46 9.50
CA GLU A 117 -7.58 7.54 9.40
C GLU A 117 -6.26 8.32 9.30
N LYS A 118 -5.28 7.99 10.15
CA LYS A 118 -3.95 8.61 10.14
C LYS A 118 -2.92 7.67 9.54
N TYR A 119 -2.21 8.14 8.52
CA TYR A 119 -1.12 7.41 7.86
C TYR A 119 0.19 8.18 7.99
N THR A 120 1.29 7.45 8.15
CA THR A 120 2.64 8.00 8.19
C THR A 120 3.51 7.31 7.14
N ILE A 121 4.34 8.09 6.44
CA ILE A 121 5.36 7.61 5.52
C ILE A 121 6.70 8.19 5.95
N GLU A 122 7.67 7.33 6.17
CA GLU A 122 9.06 7.67 6.42
C GLU A 122 9.85 7.46 5.13
N PHE A 123 10.52 8.50 4.66
CA PHE A 123 11.33 8.45 3.45
C PHE A 123 12.82 8.45 3.80
N PRO A 124 13.65 7.68 3.07
CA PRO A 124 15.10 7.86 3.14
C PRO A 124 15.48 9.23 2.59
N ILE A 125 16.51 9.86 3.19
CA ILE A 125 16.94 11.22 2.82
C ILE A 125 17.41 11.31 1.36
N GLU A 126 18.02 10.23 0.86
CA GLU A 126 18.58 10.11 -0.49
C GLU A 126 17.53 9.82 -1.57
N LEU A 127 16.25 9.63 -1.20
CA LEU A 127 15.20 9.30 -2.16
C LEU A 127 14.90 10.50 -3.07
N THR A 128 14.87 10.27 -4.37
CA THR A 128 14.45 11.28 -5.34
C THR A 128 13.00 11.70 -5.09
N VAL A 129 12.67 12.95 -5.44
CA VAL A 129 11.30 13.49 -5.29
C VAL A 129 10.28 12.63 -6.05
N GLN A 130 10.68 12.12 -7.21
CA GLN A 130 9.93 11.17 -8.03
C GLN A 130 9.57 9.90 -7.26
N MET A 131 10.56 9.26 -6.60
CA MET A 131 10.32 8.04 -5.84
C MET A 131 9.55 8.29 -4.54
N LYS A 132 9.60 9.51 -3.98
CA LYS A 132 8.69 9.90 -2.88
C LYS A 132 7.23 9.94 -3.35
N ALA A 133 6.96 10.41 -4.57
CA ALA A 133 5.63 10.35 -5.17
C ALA A 133 5.18 8.90 -5.42
N VAL A 134 6.10 8.03 -5.85
CA VAL A 134 5.81 6.58 -5.99
C VAL A 134 5.49 5.94 -4.64
N ALA A 135 6.23 6.26 -3.58
CA ALA A 135 5.93 5.77 -2.23
C ALA A 135 4.59 6.31 -1.67
N LEU A 136 4.18 7.53 -2.01
CA LEU A 136 2.83 8.02 -1.75
C LEU A 136 1.76 7.19 -2.47
N ALA A 137 2.01 6.79 -3.73
CA ALA A 137 1.12 5.88 -4.45
C ALA A 137 1.05 4.49 -3.80
N THR A 138 2.17 3.99 -3.25
CA THR A 138 2.19 2.75 -2.46
C THR A 138 1.25 2.83 -1.26
N LEU A 139 1.23 3.95 -0.55
CA LEU A 139 0.28 4.16 0.55
C LEU A 139 -1.18 4.05 0.07
N PHE A 140 -1.53 4.70 -1.04
CA PHE A 140 -2.89 4.60 -1.58
C PHE A 140 -3.23 3.17 -2.01
N LEU A 141 -2.28 2.44 -2.59
CA LEU A 141 -2.47 1.05 -2.98
C LEU A 141 -2.70 0.15 -1.76
N VAL A 142 -1.89 0.30 -0.70
CA VAL A 142 -2.06 -0.42 0.56
C VAL A 142 -3.43 -0.13 1.17
N ASN A 143 -3.83 1.14 1.23
CA ASN A 143 -5.16 1.53 1.70
C ASN A 143 -6.27 0.86 0.88
N PHE A 144 -6.13 0.86 -0.45
CA PHE A 144 -7.08 0.22 -1.36
C PHE A 144 -7.18 -1.29 -1.12
N MET A 145 -6.05 -1.99 -1.04
CA MET A 145 -6.02 -3.45 -0.91
C MET A 145 -6.57 -3.96 0.42
N TYR A 146 -6.35 -3.22 1.52
CA TYR A 146 -6.56 -3.75 2.87
C TYR A 146 -7.63 -3.04 3.71
N PHE A 147 -7.99 -1.79 3.37
CA PHE A 147 -8.86 -0.96 4.20
C PHE A 147 -10.07 -0.38 3.46
N ALA A 148 -9.99 -0.13 2.16
CA ALA A 148 -11.07 0.53 1.40
C ALA A 148 -12.35 -0.32 1.26
N GLY A 149 -12.24 -1.66 1.22
CA GLY A 149 -13.40 -2.57 1.10
C GLY A 149 -14.16 -2.82 2.40
N ARG A 150 -13.56 -2.52 3.56
CA ARG A 150 -14.12 -2.90 4.88
C ARG A 150 -14.99 -1.82 5.53
N LYS A 151 -15.19 -0.66 4.88
CA LYS A 151 -16.01 0.44 5.42
C LYS A 151 -17.52 0.17 5.38
N ASN A 152 -17.98 -0.85 4.65
CA ASN A 152 -19.40 -1.22 4.57
C ASN A 152 -19.81 -2.36 5.52
N GLU A 153 -18.87 -2.97 6.26
CA GLU A 153 -19.12 -4.10 7.19
C GLU A 153 -18.88 -3.72 8.67
N GLN A 154 -19.12 -2.46 9.03
CA GLN A 154 -19.13 -2.04 10.45
C GLN A 154 -20.47 -2.34 11.16
N THR A 155 -21.16 -3.41 10.77
CA THR A 155 -22.25 -3.98 11.58
C THR A 155 -21.97 -5.44 11.89
N GLY A 156 -21.15 -5.66 12.91
CA GLY A 156 -21.16 -6.86 13.74
C GLY A 156 -20.50 -8.10 13.12
N ALA A 157 -19.49 -8.60 13.81
CA ALA A 157 -18.74 -9.83 13.54
C ALA A 157 -17.72 -9.73 12.40
N ASP A 158 -16.51 -9.27 12.72
CA ASP A 158 -15.27 -9.79 12.12
C ASP A 158 -14.09 -9.50 13.07
N THR A 159 -14.14 -10.15 14.23
CA THR A 159 -13.04 -10.25 15.21
C THR A 159 -12.11 -11.44 14.93
N ALA A 160 -12.21 -12.07 13.75
CA ALA A 160 -11.29 -13.11 13.37
C ALA A 160 -10.12 -12.46 12.63
N CYS A 161 -8.89 -12.70 13.11
CA CYS A 161 -7.76 -12.77 12.21
C CYS A 161 -8.20 -13.74 11.10
N ASP A 162 -8.41 -13.26 9.87
CA ASP A 162 -8.71 -14.15 8.75
C ASP A 162 -7.46 -15.01 8.55
N ILE A 163 -7.38 -16.15 9.24
CA ILE A 163 -6.25 -17.09 9.14
C ILE A 163 -6.12 -17.57 7.68
N LEU A 164 -7.24 -17.63 6.95
CA LEU A 164 -7.27 -17.84 5.50
C LEU A 164 -6.58 -16.73 4.69
N SER A 165 -6.50 -15.50 5.20
CA SER A 165 -5.74 -14.42 4.57
C SER A 165 -4.22 -14.58 4.71
N CYS A 166 -3.77 -15.41 5.65
CA CYS A 166 -2.37 -15.74 5.96
C CYS A 166 -1.92 -17.12 5.43
N LEU A 167 -2.82 -17.87 4.79
CA LEU A 167 -2.53 -19.17 4.14
C LEU A 167 -1.98 -19.01 2.70
N CYS A 168 -1.77 -17.75 2.30
CA CYS A 168 -0.92 -17.27 1.22
C CYS A 168 -0.16 -16.05 1.77
#